data_AF-A0A175JRG0-F1
#
_entry.id   AF-A0A175JRG0-F1
#
_cell.length_a   1.000
_cell.length_b   1.000
_cell.length_c   1.000
_cell.angle_alpha   90.00
_cell.angle_beta   90.00
_cell.angle_gamma   90.00
#
_symmetry.space_group_name_H-M   'P 1'
#
loop_
_entity.id
_entity.type
_entity.pdbx_description
1 polymer ?
#
loop_
_entity_poly.entity_id
_entity_poly.type
_entity_poly.pdbx_seq_one_letter_code
_entity_poly.pdbx_strand_id
1 'polypeptide(L)'
;MADSELVAQWEKVQIKTFTKWVNMHLAKKGRKINDVTTDFKNGVELCALLEIIGETTIKCVTNPKMRIQMTENLDKALRFIQSRDVKLTGIGPTDIVDGNVKLTLGLVWTLILRFAISELSAEGLSAKQGLLLWCQKKCEPYPVKVENFSESFKDGKVFCALIHRHRPDLLDWETVGEDDRANLEKAFDVAEKELGIPKLLDVDDIVNMPRPDERSVMTYVAALYKVFSSNDQVEKAGKRAGNFLDFQ
;
A
#
# COMPACT_ATOMS: atom_id res chain seq x y z
N MET A 1 -22.04 16.49 6.49
CA MET A 1 -21.32 15.62 7.44
C MET A 1 -20.31 16.50 8.15
N ALA A 2 -20.24 16.45 9.48
CA ALA A 2 -19.31 17.31 10.23
C ALA A 2 -17.87 16.86 10.01
N ASP A 3 -16.89 17.77 10.00
CA ASP A 3 -15.47 17.43 9.77
C ASP A 3 -14.94 16.35 10.74
N SER A 4 -15.46 16.30 11.97
CA SER A 4 -15.12 15.26 12.95
C SER A 4 -15.62 13.87 12.55
N GLU A 5 -16.79 13.77 11.93
CA GLU A 5 -17.35 12.50 11.42
C GLU A 5 -16.56 12.00 10.20
N LEU A 6 -16.15 12.91 9.31
CA LEU A 6 -15.26 12.57 8.19
C LEU A 6 -13.93 11.99 8.67
N VAL A 7 -13.30 12.63 9.65
CA VAL A 7 -12.02 12.18 10.21
C VAL A 7 -12.17 10.79 10.83
N ALA A 8 -13.24 10.55 11.59
CA ALA A 8 -13.53 9.23 12.17
C ALA A 8 -13.78 8.17 11.10
N GLN A 9 -14.40 8.54 9.97
CA GLN A 9 -14.64 7.64 8.87
C GLN A 9 -13.35 7.31 8.11
N TRP A 10 -12.49 8.30 7.82
CA TRP A 10 -11.16 8.05 7.24
C TRP A 10 -10.30 7.14 8.11
N GLU A 11 -10.36 7.30 9.43
CA GLU A 11 -9.64 6.42 10.35
C GLU A 11 -10.07 4.96 10.17
N LYS A 12 -11.37 4.68 10.06
CA LYS A 12 -11.90 3.33 9.80
C LYS A 12 -11.44 2.77 8.45
N VAL A 13 -11.49 3.58 7.39
CA VAL A 13 -11.03 3.18 6.05
C VAL A 13 -9.54 2.84 6.06
N GLN A 14 -8.74 3.66 6.75
CA GLN A 14 -7.31 3.46 6.88
C GLN A 14 -6.97 2.20 7.69
N ILE A 15 -7.71 1.91 8.78
CA ILE A 15 -7.58 0.66 9.54
C ILE A 15 -7.80 -0.55 8.62
N LYS A 16 -8.88 -0.55 7.83
CA LYS A 16 -9.18 -1.65 6.89
C LYS A 16 -8.07 -1.83 5.86
N THR A 17 -7.66 -0.74 5.22
CA THR A 17 -6.64 -0.76 4.16
C THR A 17 -5.29 -1.22 4.69
N PHE A 18 -4.85 -0.67 5.82
CA PHE A 18 -3.57 -1.03 6.44
C PHE A 18 -3.58 -2.46 6.98
N THR A 19 -4.68 -2.92 7.56
CA THR A 19 -4.83 -4.33 7.97
C THR A 19 -4.68 -5.27 6.77
N LYS A 20 -5.33 -4.96 5.64
CA LYS A 20 -5.22 -5.75 4.41
C LYS A 20 -3.80 -5.70 3.83
N TRP A 21 -3.14 -4.55 3.87
CA TRP A 21 -1.74 -4.42 3.41
C TRP A 21 -0.79 -5.25 4.28
N VAL A 22 -0.94 -5.21 5.61
CA VAL A 22 -0.16 -6.07 6.51
C VAL A 22 -0.41 -7.55 6.17
N ASN A 23 -1.67 -7.95 5.97
CA ASN A 23 -2.04 -9.33 5.60
C ASN A 23 -1.47 -9.78 4.25
N MET A 24 -1.35 -8.89 3.27
CA MET A 24 -0.70 -9.17 1.98
C MET A 24 0.76 -9.64 2.18
N HIS A 25 1.44 -9.14 3.21
CA HIS A 25 2.79 -9.56 3.56
C HIS A 25 2.79 -10.81 4.46
N LEU A 26 1.99 -10.80 5.54
CA LEU A 26 1.91 -11.90 6.51
C LEU A 26 1.48 -13.24 5.88
N ALA A 27 0.63 -13.20 4.85
CA ALA A 27 0.18 -14.39 4.13
C ALA A 27 1.34 -15.20 3.53
N LYS A 28 2.47 -14.56 3.17
CA LYS A 28 3.69 -15.23 2.67
C LYS A 28 4.33 -16.20 3.67
N LYS A 29 3.97 -16.07 4.95
CA LYS A 29 4.40 -16.96 6.04
C LYS A 29 3.22 -17.65 6.74
N GLY A 30 2.05 -17.68 6.10
CA GLY A 30 0.84 -18.31 6.66
C GLY A 30 0.30 -17.60 7.91
N ARG A 31 0.57 -16.30 8.07
CA ARG A 31 0.10 -15.48 9.20
C ARG A 31 -0.99 -14.50 8.74
N LYS A 32 -1.83 -14.05 9.66
CA LYS A 32 -2.90 -13.07 9.40
C LYS A 32 -3.29 -12.34 10.68
N ILE A 33 -3.66 -11.06 10.53
CA ILE A 33 -4.30 -10.23 11.55
C ILE A 33 -5.73 -9.88 11.16
N ASN A 34 -6.55 -9.54 12.14
CA ASN A 34 -7.92 -9.07 11.97
C ASN A 34 -8.02 -7.54 12.05
N ASP A 35 -7.24 -6.92 12.94
CA ASP A 35 -7.23 -5.46 13.11
C ASP A 35 -5.84 -4.99 13.56
N VAL A 36 -5.20 -4.18 12.72
CA VAL A 36 -3.84 -3.68 12.96
C VAL A 36 -3.72 -2.83 14.24
N THR A 37 -4.80 -2.23 14.72
CA THR A 37 -4.81 -1.40 15.94
C THR A 37 -4.80 -2.21 17.23
N THR A 38 -5.17 -3.49 17.16
CA THR A 38 -5.25 -4.38 18.32
C THR A 38 -4.24 -5.53 18.25
N ASP A 39 -4.05 -6.11 17.07
CA ASP A 39 -3.19 -7.28 16.90
C ASP A 39 -1.69 -6.94 16.93
N PHE A 40 -1.33 -5.65 16.84
CA PHE A 40 0.05 -5.19 17.00
C PHE A 40 0.44 -4.91 18.45
N LYS A 41 -0.51 -4.86 19.39
CA LYS A 41 -0.26 -4.44 20.79
C LYS A 41 0.78 -5.31 21.51
N ASN A 42 0.93 -6.58 21.13
CA ASN A 42 1.91 -7.48 21.73
C ASN A 42 3.26 -7.55 20.99
N GLY A 43 3.38 -6.84 19.87
CA GLY A 43 4.57 -6.76 19.02
C GLY A 43 4.85 -7.97 18.12
N VAL A 44 4.16 -9.10 18.28
CA VAL A 44 4.47 -10.35 17.57
C VAL A 44 4.26 -10.21 16.06
N GLU A 45 3.10 -9.73 15.64
CA GLU A 45 2.77 -9.60 14.22
C GLU A 45 3.51 -8.43 13.56
N LEU A 46 3.86 -7.39 14.33
CA LEU A 46 4.74 -6.33 13.85
C LEU A 46 6.16 -6.87 13.59
N CYS A 47 6.73 -7.66 14.51
CA CYS A 47 8.02 -8.31 14.26
C CYS A 47 7.98 -9.18 13.00
N ALA A 48 6.96 -10.04 12.88
CA ALA A 48 6.80 -10.91 11.71
C ALA A 48 6.68 -10.13 10.40
N LEU A 49 5.93 -9.02 10.39
CA LEU A 49 5.84 -8.13 9.24
C LEU A 49 7.23 -7.57 8.86
N LEU A 50 7.97 -7.05 9.84
CA LEU A 50 9.29 -6.44 9.62
C LEU A 50 10.34 -7.44 9.12
N GLU A 51 10.29 -8.68 9.59
CA GLU A 51 11.13 -9.77 9.06
C GLU A 51 10.85 -10.03 7.57
N ILE A 52 9.57 -9.99 7.17
CA ILE A 52 9.15 -10.25 5.79
C ILE A 52 9.51 -9.07 4.87
N ILE A 53 9.19 -7.83 5.25
CA ILE A 53 9.42 -6.66 4.38
C ILE A 53 10.85 -6.15 4.43
N GLY A 54 11.55 -6.43 5.53
CA GLY A 54 12.91 -5.98 5.78
C GLY A 54 13.98 -7.05 5.58
N GLU A 55 13.57 -8.25 5.14
CA GLU A 55 14.43 -9.43 4.87
C GLU A 55 15.44 -9.68 5.99
N THR A 56 14.93 -9.74 7.23
CA THR A 56 15.74 -9.84 8.46
C THR A 56 15.15 -10.83 9.44
N THR A 57 15.80 -11.02 10.59
CA THR A 57 15.27 -11.76 11.73
C THR A 57 15.28 -10.90 12.97
N ILE A 58 14.14 -10.82 13.66
CA ILE A 58 13.96 -10.07 14.90
C ILE A 58 13.58 -11.07 16.00
N LYS A 59 14.45 -11.24 16.99
CA LYS A 59 14.22 -12.18 18.10
C LYS A 59 13.15 -11.66 19.07
N CYS A 60 11.89 -11.87 18.73
CA CYS A 60 10.73 -11.52 19.54
C CYS A 60 10.20 -12.73 20.34
N VAL A 61 9.63 -12.46 21.51
CA VAL A 61 8.89 -13.45 22.31
C VAL A 61 7.57 -13.70 21.60
N THR A 62 7.32 -14.93 21.14
CA THR A 62 6.17 -15.27 20.29
C THR A 62 4.85 -15.45 21.06
N ASN A 63 4.91 -15.67 22.38
CA ASN A 63 3.74 -15.77 23.25
C ASN A 63 3.94 -14.90 24.51
N PRO A 64 3.99 -13.55 24.35
CA PRO A 64 4.24 -12.65 25.47
C PRO A 64 3.03 -12.65 26.41
N LYS A 65 3.26 -12.96 27.68
CA LYS A 65 2.23 -12.96 28.74
C LYS A 65 2.26 -11.69 29.58
N MET A 66 3.44 -11.10 29.72
CA MET A 66 3.65 -9.91 30.54
C MET A 66 3.78 -8.69 29.65
N ARG A 67 3.24 -7.55 30.12
CA ARG A 67 3.36 -6.26 29.43
C ARG A 67 4.81 -5.90 29.10
N ILE A 68 5.75 -6.20 29.99
CA ILE A 68 7.19 -5.97 29.74
C ILE A 68 7.70 -6.72 28.49
N GLN A 69 7.26 -7.95 28.25
CA GLN A 69 7.64 -8.72 27.06
C GLN A 69 7.05 -8.12 25.78
N MET A 70 5.83 -7.58 25.85
CA MET A 70 5.18 -6.88 24.73
C MET A 70 5.95 -5.60 24.39
N THR A 71 6.29 -4.80 25.41
CA THR A 71 7.11 -3.60 25.26
C THR A 71 8.48 -3.93 24.68
N GLU A 72 9.15 -4.99 25.15
CA GLU A 72 10.45 -5.43 24.62
C GLU A 72 10.38 -5.89 23.16
N ASN A 73 9.30 -6.57 22.75
CA ASN A 73 9.09 -6.93 21.34
C ASN A 73 8.97 -5.67 20.48
N LEU A 74 8.17 -4.71 20.93
CA LEU A 74 7.97 -3.44 20.23
C LEU A 74 9.25 -2.60 20.19
N ASP A 75 10.03 -2.56 21.27
CA ASP A 75 11.34 -1.90 21.29
C ASP A 75 12.28 -2.46 20.21
N LYS A 76 12.34 -3.80 20.08
CA LYS A 76 13.15 -4.44 19.03
C LYS A 76 12.64 -4.06 17.63
N ALA A 77 11.33 -4.07 17.43
CA ALA A 77 10.69 -3.67 16.18
C ALA A 77 11.00 -2.21 15.82
N LEU A 78 10.80 -1.27 16.75
CA LEU A 78 11.04 0.16 16.52
C LEU A 78 12.53 0.46 16.26
N ARG A 79 13.46 -0.21 16.97
CA ARG A 79 14.90 -0.09 16.69
C ARG A 79 15.26 -0.56 15.29
N PHE A 80 14.68 -1.68 14.84
CA PHE A 80 14.87 -2.13 13.47
C PHE A 80 14.38 -1.09 12.46
N ILE A 81 13.21 -0.51 12.68
CA ILE A 81 12.65 0.54 11.80
C ILE A 81 13.59 1.74 11.73
N GLN A 82 14.07 2.24 12.88
CA GLN A 82 15.01 3.35 12.96
C GLN A 82 16.34 3.06 12.23
N SER A 83 16.79 1.80 12.23
CA SER A 83 18.00 1.38 11.50
C SER A 83 17.87 1.40 9.97
N ARG A 84 16.65 1.62 9.44
CA ARG A 84 16.35 1.71 8.00
C ARG A 84 16.09 3.16 7.55
N ASP A 85 16.69 4.13 8.22
CA ASP A 85 16.57 5.58 7.97
C ASP A 85 15.14 6.14 8.14
N VAL A 86 14.37 5.54 9.05
CA VAL A 86 13.02 5.97 9.37
C VAL A 86 13.00 6.77 10.67
N LYS A 87 12.49 8.01 10.61
CA LYS A 87 12.29 8.85 11.80
C LYS A 87 10.94 8.53 12.46
N LEU A 88 10.98 7.98 13.67
CA LEU A 88 9.81 7.70 14.49
C LEU A 88 9.55 8.83 15.51
N THR A 89 9.26 10.03 15.03
CA THR A 89 8.99 11.18 15.92
C THR A 89 7.67 10.99 16.65
N GLY A 90 7.73 10.80 17.98
CA GLY A 90 6.56 10.72 18.85
C GLY A 90 5.82 9.37 18.85
N ILE A 91 6.47 8.28 18.38
CA ILE A 91 5.92 6.92 18.48
C ILE A 91 6.86 6.09 19.36
N GLY A 92 6.41 5.72 20.55
CA GLY A 92 7.10 4.83 21.48
C GLY A 92 6.46 3.44 21.56
N PRO A 93 7.15 2.45 22.15
CA PRO A 93 6.61 1.10 22.32
C PRO A 93 5.31 1.09 23.15
N THR A 94 5.25 1.91 24.21
CA THR A 94 4.09 1.98 25.11
C THR A 94 2.83 2.44 24.40
N ASP A 95 2.95 3.37 23.45
CA ASP A 95 1.82 3.86 22.66
C ASP A 95 1.15 2.73 21.87
N ILE A 96 1.96 1.81 21.35
CA ILE A 96 1.47 0.65 20.60
C ILE A 96 0.92 -0.42 21.54
N VAL A 97 1.60 -0.72 22.66
CA VAL A 97 1.07 -1.67 23.67
C VAL A 97 -0.27 -1.21 24.22
N ASP A 98 -0.47 0.08 24.42
CA ASP A 98 -1.72 0.65 24.93
C ASP A 98 -2.83 0.71 23.88
N GLY A 99 -2.48 0.57 22.59
CA GLY A 99 -3.43 0.60 21.48
C GLY A 99 -3.82 2.01 21.08
N ASN A 100 -2.88 2.95 21.10
CA ASN A 100 -3.09 4.27 20.53
C ASN A 100 -3.27 4.13 19.01
N VAL A 101 -4.51 4.21 18.55
CA VAL A 101 -4.91 4.00 17.14
C VAL A 101 -4.14 4.92 16.20
N LYS A 102 -4.07 6.22 16.50
CA LYS A 102 -3.42 7.23 15.64
C LYS A 102 -1.92 6.96 15.50
N LEU A 103 -1.24 6.63 16.59
CA LEU A 103 0.20 6.33 16.55
C LEU A 103 0.47 4.97 15.88
N THR A 104 -0.43 4.00 16.05
CA THR A 104 -0.33 2.70 15.36
C THR A 104 -0.51 2.84 13.84
N LEU A 105 -1.52 3.59 13.39
CA LEU A 105 -1.71 3.91 11.97
C LEU A 105 -0.55 4.76 11.42
N GLY A 106 -0.04 5.72 12.21
CA GLY A 106 1.14 6.50 11.88
C GLY A 106 2.39 5.63 11.66
N LEU A 107 2.59 4.63 12.53
CA LEU A 107 3.67 3.65 12.40
C LEU A 107 3.53 2.85 11.11
N VAL A 108 2.36 2.25 10.86
CA VAL A 108 2.11 1.44 9.66
C VAL A 108 2.25 2.26 8.39
N TRP A 109 1.74 3.50 8.37
CA TRP A 109 1.95 4.42 7.24
C TRP A 109 3.43 4.65 6.98
N THR A 110 4.23 4.84 8.03
CA THR A 110 5.67 5.06 7.89
C THR A 110 6.35 3.84 7.28
N LEU A 111 5.91 2.62 7.63
CA LEU A 111 6.39 1.38 7.00
C LEU A 111 5.99 1.30 5.52
N ILE A 112 4.72 1.56 5.19
CA ILE A 112 4.24 1.58 3.80
C ILE A 112 5.06 2.58 2.98
N LEU A 113 5.21 3.80 3.49
CA LEU A 113 5.98 4.84 2.82
C LEU A 113 7.41 4.36 2.57
N ARG A 114 8.09 3.81 3.59
CA ARG A 114 9.50 3.40 3.47
C ARG A 114 9.74 2.19 2.58
N PHE A 115 8.91 1.15 2.69
CA PHE A 115 9.14 -0.16 2.06
C PHE A 115 8.32 -0.41 0.79
N ALA A 116 7.27 0.38 0.54
CA ALA A 116 6.47 0.26 -0.67
C ALA A 116 6.60 1.46 -1.63
N ILE A 117 6.90 2.66 -1.13
CA ILE A 117 6.84 3.89 -1.94
C ILE A 117 8.21 4.56 -2.10
N SER A 118 9.04 4.62 -1.06
CA SER A 118 10.33 5.32 -1.11
C SER A 118 11.31 4.71 -2.09
N GLU A 119 11.26 3.40 -2.34
CA GLU A 119 12.08 2.74 -3.37
C GLU A 119 11.71 3.18 -4.79
N LEU A 120 10.57 3.87 -4.97
CA LEU A 120 10.05 4.31 -6.27
C LEU A 120 10.48 5.75 -6.62
N SER A 121 11.13 6.48 -5.71
CA SER A 121 11.49 7.88 -5.96
C SER A 121 12.57 8.00 -7.02
N ALA A 122 12.31 8.79 -8.06
CA ALA A 122 13.35 9.25 -8.99
C ALA A 122 14.16 10.40 -8.37
N GLU A 123 15.40 10.60 -8.83
CA GLU A 123 16.31 11.63 -8.33
C GLU A 123 15.63 13.01 -8.27
N GLY A 124 15.67 13.64 -7.09
CA GLY A 124 15.15 14.99 -6.85
C GLY A 124 13.67 15.11 -6.51
N LEU A 125 12.90 14.01 -6.48
CA LEU A 125 11.47 14.03 -6.10
C LEU A 125 11.22 13.27 -4.79
N SER A 126 10.25 13.73 -4.00
CA SER A 126 9.73 12.92 -2.89
C SER A 126 9.03 11.66 -3.44
N ALA A 127 8.98 10.61 -2.63
CA ALA A 127 8.33 9.34 -2.99
C ALA A 127 6.88 9.52 -3.48
N LYS A 128 6.10 10.39 -2.81
CA LYS A 128 4.74 10.75 -3.21
C LYS A 128 4.70 11.42 -4.59
N GLN A 129 5.58 12.40 -4.83
CA GLN A 129 5.63 13.11 -6.12
C GLN A 129 6.06 12.18 -7.25
N GLY A 130 7.03 11.30 -7.01
CA GLY A 130 7.45 10.29 -7.98
C GLY A 130 6.31 9.35 -8.37
N LEU A 131 5.55 8.85 -7.39
CA LEU A 131 4.39 7.99 -7.65
C LEU A 131 3.28 8.72 -8.41
N LEU A 132 3.00 9.99 -8.08
CA LEU A 132 1.98 10.79 -8.76
C LEU A 132 2.38 11.06 -10.21
N LEU A 133 3.65 11.45 -10.43
CA LEU A 133 4.20 11.68 -11.76
C LEU A 133 4.16 10.41 -12.62
N TRP A 134 4.42 9.24 -12.03
CA TRP A 134 4.26 7.97 -12.73
C TRP A 134 2.80 7.76 -13.18
N CYS A 135 1.83 8.02 -12.30
CA CYS A 135 0.42 7.90 -12.67
C CYS A 135 0.06 8.85 -13.81
N GLN A 136 0.46 10.12 -13.71
CA GLN A 136 0.23 11.14 -14.75
C GLN A 136 0.80 10.73 -16.10
N LYS A 137 2.07 10.28 -16.14
CA LYS A 137 2.72 9.81 -17.37
C LYS A 137 2.03 8.60 -17.99
N LYS A 138 1.56 7.65 -17.17
CA LYS A 138 0.89 6.45 -17.67
C LYS A 138 -0.54 6.74 -18.12
N CYS A 139 -1.19 7.74 -17.52
CA CYS A 139 -2.55 8.15 -17.86
C CYS A 139 -2.63 9.24 -18.96
N GLU A 140 -1.51 9.77 -19.45
CA GLU A 140 -1.48 10.81 -20.51
C GLU A 140 -2.35 10.49 -21.74
N PRO A 141 -2.45 9.23 -22.24
CA PRO A 141 -3.30 8.91 -23.38
C PRO A 141 -4.81 8.87 -23.09
N TYR A 142 -5.23 8.99 -21.82
CA TYR A 142 -6.61 8.80 -21.39
C TYR A 142 -7.23 10.14 -20.99
N PRO A 143 -8.56 10.30 -21.14
CA PRO A 143 -9.28 11.51 -20.76
C PRO A 143 -9.50 11.61 -19.23
N VAL A 144 -8.43 11.46 -18.44
CA VAL A 144 -8.45 11.53 -16.97
C VAL A 144 -7.41 12.53 -16.47
N LYS A 145 -7.69 13.17 -15.34
CA LYS A 145 -6.76 14.10 -14.68
C LYS A 145 -6.28 13.52 -13.35
N VAL A 146 -4.97 13.30 -13.25
CA VAL A 146 -4.35 12.77 -12.04
C VAL A 146 -3.61 13.88 -11.29
N GLU A 147 -4.27 14.51 -10.32
CA GLU A 147 -3.74 15.67 -9.60
C GLU A 147 -3.42 15.36 -8.13
N ASN A 148 -4.08 14.34 -7.56
CA ASN A 148 -3.90 13.92 -6.18
C ASN A 148 -4.23 12.43 -6.01
N PHE A 149 -3.98 11.87 -4.82
CA PHE A 149 -4.32 10.48 -4.47
C PHE A 149 -5.66 10.40 -3.71
N SER A 150 -6.62 11.25 -4.04
CA SER A 150 -7.93 11.28 -3.40
C SER A 150 -9.01 11.43 -4.48
N GLU A 151 -9.53 12.64 -4.72
CA GLU A 151 -10.54 12.95 -5.73
C GLU A 151 -10.23 12.36 -7.11
N SER A 152 -8.98 12.46 -7.59
CA SER A 152 -8.62 11.96 -8.92
C SER A 152 -8.81 10.45 -9.10
N PHE A 153 -8.93 9.69 -8.00
CA PHE A 153 -9.13 8.24 -8.01
C PHE A 153 -10.55 7.82 -7.61
N LYS A 154 -11.43 8.78 -7.28
CA LYS A 154 -12.76 8.52 -6.73
C LYS A 154 -13.68 7.80 -7.73
N ASP A 155 -13.59 8.14 -9.01
CA ASP A 155 -14.46 7.62 -10.08
C ASP A 155 -13.98 6.27 -10.68
N GLY A 156 -12.88 5.72 -10.16
CA GLY A 156 -12.28 4.47 -10.62
C GLY A 156 -11.59 4.53 -11.99
N LYS A 157 -11.74 5.61 -12.76
CA LYS A 157 -11.21 5.69 -14.13
C LYS A 157 -9.69 5.65 -14.17
N VAL A 158 -9.02 6.30 -13.22
CA VAL A 158 -7.54 6.28 -13.13
C VAL A 158 -7.02 4.87 -12.82
N PHE A 159 -7.70 4.09 -11.96
CA PHE A 159 -7.30 2.70 -11.73
C PHE A 159 -7.44 1.85 -13.00
N CYS A 160 -8.55 2.00 -13.72
CA CYS A 160 -8.76 1.32 -15.00
C CYS A 160 -7.70 1.71 -16.04
N ALA A 161 -7.38 3.01 -16.16
CA ALA A 161 -6.40 3.53 -17.11
C ALA A 161 -5.00 3.00 -16.82
N LEU A 162 -4.60 2.95 -15.54
CA LEU A 162 -3.32 2.38 -15.13
C LEU A 162 -3.21 0.89 -15.51
N ILE A 163 -4.27 0.11 -15.33
CA ILE A 163 -4.28 -1.31 -15.72
C ILE A 163 -4.23 -1.43 -17.25
N HIS A 164 -5.16 -0.80 -17.97
CA HIS A 164 -5.24 -0.86 -19.43
C HIS A 164 -3.93 -0.40 -20.10
N ARG A 165 -3.26 0.62 -19.55
CA ARG A 165 -1.99 1.13 -20.12
C ARG A 165 -0.88 0.09 -20.15
N HIS A 166 -0.85 -0.81 -19.16
CA HIS A 166 0.20 -1.82 -19.02
C HIS A 166 -0.26 -3.19 -19.55
N ARG A 167 -1.55 -3.48 -19.44
CA ARG A 167 -2.17 -4.76 -19.79
C ARG A 167 -3.54 -4.50 -20.45
N PRO A 168 -3.56 -4.01 -21.70
CA PRO A 168 -4.81 -3.74 -22.41
C PRO A 168 -5.62 -5.01 -22.68
N ASP A 169 -5.00 -6.18 -22.60
CA ASP A 169 -5.64 -7.49 -22.70
C ASP A 169 -6.54 -7.83 -21.50
N LEU A 170 -6.34 -7.19 -20.34
CA LEU A 170 -7.05 -7.53 -19.09
C LEU A 170 -8.25 -6.63 -18.79
N LEU A 171 -8.37 -5.49 -19.45
CA LEU A 171 -9.43 -4.52 -19.19
C LEU A 171 -9.76 -3.82 -20.50
N ASP A 172 -11.03 -3.77 -20.89
CA ASP A 172 -11.50 -3.01 -22.06
C ASP A 172 -11.88 -1.59 -21.65
N TRP A 173 -11.15 -0.59 -22.16
CA TRP A 173 -11.36 0.82 -21.81
C TRP A 173 -12.73 1.34 -22.26
N GLU A 174 -13.29 0.83 -23.37
CA GLU A 174 -14.60 1.28 -23.87
C GLU A 174 -15.75 0.95 -22.89
N THR A 175 -15.52 0.00 -21.98
CA THR A 175 -16.49 -0.37 -20.94
C THR A 175 -16.39 0.49 -19.68
N VAL A 176 -15.41 1.41 -19.60
CA VAL A 176 -15.21 2.33 -18.46
C VAL A 176 -16.10 3.56 -18.66
N GLY A 177 -17.11 3.70 -17.81
CA GLY A 177 -18.14 4.74 -17.94
C GLY A 177 -18.18 5.69 -16.74
N GLU A 178 -19.36 6.25 -16.49
CA GLU A 178 -19.61 7.18 -15.38
C GLU A 178 -20.10 6.49 -14.08
N ASP A 179 -20.15 5.16 -14.07
CA ASP A 179 -20.46 4.40 -12.84
C ASP A 179 -19.16 4.15 -12.05
N ASP A 180 -18.91 5.00 -11.05
CA ASP A 180 -17.75 4.95 -10.16
C ASP A 180 -17.57 3.56 -9.53
N ARG A 181 -18.66 2.95 -9.05
CA ARG A 181 -18.62 1.66 -8.38
C ARG A 181 -18.21 0.57 -9.35
N ALA A 182 -18.85 0.52 -10.52
CA ALA A 182 -18.55 -0.49 -11.54
C ALA A 182 -17.09 -0.37 -12.03
N ASN A 183 -16.57 0.85 -12.17
CA ASN A 183 -15.18 1.09 -12.55
C ASN A 183 -14.20 0.59 -11.48
N LEU A 184 -14.45 0.92 -10.20
CA LEU A 184 -13.62 0.48 -9.08
C LEU A 184 -13.64 -1.03 -8.92
N GLU A 185 -14.82 -1.65 -8.92
CA GLU A 185 -15.00 -3.10 -8.83
C GLU A 185 -14.24 -3.81 -9.95
N LYS A 186 -14.39 -3.34 -11.20
CA LYS A 186 -13.68 -3.88 -12.36
C LYS A 186 -12.17 -3.82 -12.18
N ALA A 187 -11.62 -2.65 -11.84
CA ALA A 187 -10.18 -2.50 -11.65
C ALA A 187 -9.63 -3.38 -10.53
N PHE A 188 -10.35 -3.47 -9.41
CA PHE A 188 -9.93 -4.26 -8.25
C PHE A 188 -10.08 -5.77 -8.48
N ASP A 189 -11.10 -6.21 -9.20
CA ASP A 189 -11.28 -7.60 -9.60
C ASP A 189 -10.18 -8.07 -10.55
N VAL A 190 -9.87 -7.28 -11.57
CA VAL A 190 -8.78 -7.59 -12.51
C VAL A 190 -7.45 -7.64 -11.78
N ALA A 191 -7.18 -6.67 -10.89
CA ALA A 191 -5.94 -6.63 -10.13
C ALA A 191 -5.79 -7.86 -9.20
N GLU A 192 -6.87 -8.32 -8.57
CA GLU A 192 -6.85 -9.50 -7.71
C GLU A 192 -6.64 -10.79 -8.51
N LYS A 193 -7.45 -11.01 -9.55
CA LYS A 193 -7.49 -12.27 -10.29
C LYS A 193 -6.27 -12.46 -11.19
N GLU A 194 -5.85 -11.38 -11.87
CA GLU A 194 -4.86 -11.45 -12.95
C GLU A 194 -3.49 -10.90 -12.57
N LEU A 195 -3.43 -9.99 -11.59
CA LEU A 195 -2.18 -9.35 -11.15
C LEU A 195 -1.72 -9.77 -9.75
N GLY A 196 -2.53 -10.57 -9.05
CA GLY A 196 -2.22 -11.04 -7.69
C GLY A 196 -2.18 -9.94 -6.63
N ILE A 197 -2.80 -8.80 -6.89
CA ILE A 197 -2.90 -7.68 -5.93
C ILE A 197 -4.21 -7.83 -5.16
N PRO A 198 -4.18 -8.11 -3.84
CA PRO A 198 -5.41 -8.23 -3.07
C PRO A 198 -6.15 -6.89 -3.01
N LYS A 199 -7.48 -6.94 -2.86
CA LYS A 199 -8.34 -5.75 -2.77
C LYS A 199 -8.15 -4.97 -1.47
N LEU A 200 -7.07 -4.18 -1.39
CA LEU A 200 -6.72 -3.39 -0.19
C LEU A 200 -7.77 -2.31 0.10
N LEU A 201 -8.34 -1.73 -0.96
CA LEU A 201 -9.40 -0.74 -0.87
C LEU A 201 -10.77 -1.43 -0.90
N ASP A 202 -11.71 -0.88 -0.15
CA ASP A 202 -13.12 -1.23 -0.26
C ASP A 202 -13.81 -0.21 -1.17
N VAL A 203 -14.69 -0.67 -2.06
CA VAL A 203 -15.37 0.21 -3.03
C VAL A 203 -16.31 1.16 -2.30
N ASP A 204 -17.00 0.65 -1.28
CA ASP A 204 -17.92 1.45 -0.45
C ASP A 204 -17.19 2.59 0.26
N ASP A 205 -15.94 2.35 0.66
CA ASP A 205 -15.11 3.34 1.37
C ASP A 205 -14.60 4.45 0.44
N ILE A 206 -14.67 4.29 -0.88
CA ILE A 206 -14.28 5.29 -1.88
C ILE A 206 -15.50 6.05 -2.38
N VAL A 207 -16.54 5.34 -2.83
CA VAL A 207 -17.71 5.96 -3.48
C VAL A 207 -18.53 6.78 -2.49
N ASN A 208 -18.70 6.30 -1.26
CA ASN A 208 -19.53 6.96 -0.25
C ASN A 208 -18.80 8.08 0.51
N MET A 209 -17.48 8.20 0.34
CA MET A 209 -16.70 9.25 0.97
C MET A 209 -16.63 10.48 0.07
N PRO A 210 -16.83 11.70 0.59
CA PRO A 210 -16.67 12.91 -0.20
C PRO A 210 -15.29 12.97 -0.86
N ARG A 211 -14.24 12.66 -0.09
CA ARG A 211 -12.87 12.50 -0.57
C ARG A 211 -12.27 11.20 -0.02
N PRO A 212 -11.70 10.32 -0.86
CA PRO A 212 -11.01 9.11 -0.39
C PRO A 212 -9.77 9.43 0.46
N ASP A 213 -9.43 8.54 1.41
CA ASP A 213 -8.21 8.69 2.23
C ASP A 213 -6.94 8.55 1.37
N GLU A 214 -6.12 9.60 1.35
CA GLU A 214 -4.96 9.70 0.48
C GLU A 214 -3.95 8.57 0.70
N ARG A 215 -3.70 8.22 1.97
CA ARG A 215 -2.73 7.18 2.33
C ARG A 215 -3.19 5.80 1.90
N SER A 216 -4.49 5.53 2.03
CA SER A 216 -5.11 4.28 1.58
C SER A 216 -5.00 4.12 0.06
N VAL A 217 -5.32 5.17 -0.71
CA VAL A 217 -5.18 5.17 -2.17
C VAL A 217 -3.72 4.99 -2.58
N MET A 218 -2.79 5.75 -1.99
CA MET A 218 -1.35 5.60 -2.25
C MET A 218 -0.84 4.18 -2.00
N THR A 219 -1.35 3.52 -0.95
CA THR A 219 -0.97 2.13 -0.61
C THR A 219 -1.34 1.16 -1.75
N TYR A 220 -2.54 1.32 -2.33
CA TYR A 220 -2.97 0.47 -3.44
C TYR A 220 -2.24 0.80 -4.75
N VAL A 221 -2.06 2.09 -5.04
CA VAL A 221 -1.32 2.53 -6.23
C VAL A 221 0.14 2.06 -6.20
N ALA A 222 0.78 2.05 -5.03
CA ALA A 222 2.12 1.50 -4.86
C ALA A 222 2.20 0.00 -5.19
N ALA A 223 1.16 -0.78 -4.86
CA ALA A 223 1.08 -2.19 -5.24
C ALA A 223 0.99 -2.36 -6.76
N LEU A 224 0.16 -1.57 -7.44
CA LEU A 224 0.08 -1.54 -8.91
C LEU A 224 1.42 -1.17 -9.54
N TYR A 225 2.07 -0.12 -9.04
CA TYR A 225 3.39 0.29 -9.49
C TYR A 225 4.38 -0.87 -9.42
N LYS A 226 4.44 -1.58 -8.29
CA LYS A 226 5.41 -2.68 -8.08
C LYS A 226 5.22 -3.81 -9.11
N VAL A 227 3.98 -4.18 -9.39
CA VAL A 227 3.68 -5.20 -10.42
C VAL A 227 4.10 -4.73 -11.81
N PHE A 228 3.69 -3.52 -12.20
CA PHE A 228 3.93 -3.04 -13.56
C PHE A 228 5.39 -2.63 -13.81
N SER A 229 6.08 -2.09 -12.82
CA SER A 229 7.52 -1.78 -12.93
C SER A 229 8.37 -3.04 -13.04
N SER A 230 8.01 -4.13 -12.34
CA SER A 230 8.69 -5.41 -12.47
C SER A 230 8.53 -5.99 -13.89
N ASN A 231 7.32 -5.93 -14.44
CA ASN A 231 7.04 -6.39 -15.81
C ASN A 231 7.79 -5.55 -16.87
N ASP A 232 7.79 -4.22 -16.73
CA ASP A 232 8.52 -3.31 -17.63
C ASP A 232 10.04 -3.64 -17.65
N GLN A 233 10.62 -4.05 -16.52
CA GLN A 233 12.04 -4.44 -16.44
C GLN A 233 12.31 -5.79 -17.11
N VAL A 234 11.46 -6.79 -16.88
CA VAL A 234 11.56 -8.10 -17.52
C VAL A 234 11.44 -7.98 -19.04
N GLU A 235 10.48 -7.19 -19.51
CA GLU A 235 10.25 -7.00 -20.95
C GLU A 235 11.42 -6.26 -21.64
N LYS A 236 11.99 -5.24 -20.97
CA LYS A 236 13.20 -4.54 -21.45
C LYS A 236 14.43 -5.44 -21.45
N ALA A 237 14.59 -6.30 -20.44
CA ALA A 237 15.67 -7.27 -20.39
C ALA A 237 15.56 -8.32 -21.52
N GLY A 238 14.34 -8.82 -21.78
CA GLY A 238 14.07 -9.74 -22.88
C GLY A 238 14.36 -9.13 -24.26
N LYS A 239 13.94 -7.88 -24.50
CA LYS A 239 14.22 -7.15 -25.74
C LYS A 239 15.73 -6.92 -25.96
N ARG A 240 16.49 -6.64 -24.89
CA ARG A 240 17.97 -6.50 -24.98
C ARG A 240 18.67 -7.82 -25.29
N ALA A 241 18.19 -8.94 -24.73
CA ALA A 241 18.74 -10.26 -25.01
C ALA A 241 18.42 -10.74 -26.44
N GLY A 242 17.20 -10.49 -26.92
CA GLY A 242 16.80 -10.80 -28.30
C GLY A 242 17.64 -10.05 -29.34
N ASN A 243 17.83 -8.74 -29.13
CA ASN A 243 18.69 -7.94 -30.01
C ASN A 243 20.16 -8.41 -30.01
N PHE A 244 20.65 -9.07 -28.97
CA PHE A 244 22.03 -9.59 -28.92
C PHE A 244 22.22 -10.88 -29.74
N LEU A 245 21.15 -11.65 -29.94
CA LEU A 245 21.16 -12.89 -30.72
C LEU A 245 21.02 -12.63 -32.23
N ASP A 246 20.41 -11.50 -32.61
CA ASP A 246 20.27 -11.08 -34.02
C ASP A 246 21.57 -10.48 -34.62
N PHE A 247 22.64 -10.35 -33.83
CA PHE A 247 23.96 -9.86 -34.28
C PHE A 247 25.06 -10.94 -34.29
N GLN A 248 24.69 -12.24 -34.32
CA GLN A 248 25.63 -13.36 -34.54
C GLN A 248 25.40 -14.08 -35.86
#